data_AF-A0A3M2C7L7-F1
#
_entry.id   AF-A0A3M2C7L7-F1
#
_cell.length_a   1.000
_cell.length_b   1.000
_cell.length_c   1.000
_cell.angle_alpha   90.00
_cell.angle_beta   90.00
_cell.angle_gamma   90.00
#
_symmetry.space_group_name_H-M   'P 1'
#
loop_
_entity.id
_entity.type
_entity.pdbx_description
1 polymer ?
#
loop_
_entity_poly.entity_id
_entity_poly.type
_entity_poly.pdbx_seq_one_letter_code
_entity_poly.pdbx_strand_id
1 'polypeptide(L)'
;ALGEQARVGSVDKFQGQEAPIVFLSLCASDANESPRGIDFLFDKHRLNVAISRAQTLAIVVANPALAQTSVNRVEQMELVNVFNALVM
;
A
#
# COMPACT_ATOMS: atom_id res chain seq x y z
N ALA A 1 -13.11 1.24 18.05
CA ALA A 1 -12.97 0.17 17.04
C ALA A 1 -11.66 -0.64 17.18
N LEU A 2 -10.50 -0.03 17.50
CA LEU A 2 -9.23 -0.78 17.68
C LEU A 2 -8.56 -0.62 19.06
N GLY A 3 -9.13 0.21 19.95
CA GLY A 3 -8.53 0.55 21.26
C GLY A 3 -7.39 1.56 21.16
N GLU A 4 -6.95 2.11 22.29
CA GLU A 4 -5.91 3.16 22.34
C GLU A 4 -4.50 2.66 22.02
N GLN A 5 -4.27 1.35 22.17
CA GLN A 5 -2.97 0.72 21.91
C GLN A 5 -2.70 0.48 20.42
N ALA A 6 -3.72 0.58 19.57
CA ALA A 6 -3.56 0.44 18.14
C ALA A 6 -2.82 1.66 17.58
N ARG A 7 -1.59 1.44 17.12
CA ARG A 7 -0.84 2.48 16.42
C ARG A 7 -1.42 2.65 15.01
N VAL A 8 -1.92 3.85 14.71
CA VAL A 8 -2.53 4.19 13.40
C VAL A 8 -1.84 5.43 12.82
N GLY A 9 -1.49 5.38 11.54
CA GLY A 9 -0.75 6.45 10.87
C GLY A 9 -0.40 6.11 9.43
N SER A 10 0.29 7.02 8.74
CA SER A 10 0.84 6.76 7.41
C SER A 10 2.05 5.84 7.48
N VAL A 11 2.37 5.18 6.36
CA VAL A 11 3.56 4.34 6.19
C VAL A 11 4.83 5.04 6.69
N ASP A 12 4.98 6.32 6.35
CA ASP A 12 6.18 7.11 6.65
C ASP A 12 6.41 7.24 8.18
N LYS A 13 5.34 7.24 8.99
CA LYS A 13 5.44 7.27 10.46
C LYS A 13 5.90 5.95 11.07
N PHE A 14 5.75 4.85 10.35
CA PHE A 14 6.08 3.50 10.82
C PHE A 14 7.45 3.00 10.36
N GLN A 15 8.22 3.83 9.67
CA GLN A 15 9.57 3.46 9.23
C GLN A 15 10.45 3.08 10.43
N GLY A 16 11.08 1.90 10.37
CA GLY A 16 11.91 1.36 11.45
C GLY A 16 11.16 0.77 12.65
N GLN A 17 9.83 0.75 12.64
CA GLN A 17 9.00 0.16 13.70
C GLN A 17 8.33 -1.12 13.21
N GLU A 18 8.15 -2.15 14.03
CA GLU A 18 7.51 -3.40 13.61
C GLU A 18 6.33 -3.79 14.51
N ALA A 19 5.48 -4.68 14.02
CA ALA A 19 4.36 -5.27 14.75
C ALA A 19 4.17 -6.75 14.34
N PRO A 20 3.61 -7.61 15.22
CA PRO A 20 3.25 -8.97 14.86
C PRO A 20 2.34 -9.05 13.62
N ILE A 21 1.35 -8.15 13.57
CA ILE A 21 0.37 -8.03 12.49
C ILE A 21 0.32 -6.56 12.03
N VAL A 22 0.31 -6.34 10.73
CA VAL A 22 0.12 -5.01 10.11
C VAL A 22 -1.08 -5.03 9.19
N PHE A 23 -1.90 -3.99 9.28
CA PHE A 23 -2.97 -3.70 8.33
C PHE A 23 -2.53 -2.54 7.43
N LEU A 24 -2.42 -2.80 6.14
CA LEU A 24 -2.18 -1.79 5.12
C LEU A 24 -3.49 -1.52 4.37
N SER A 25 -4.00 -0.29 4.45
CA SER A 25 -5.09 0.17 3.57
C SER A 25 -4.52 1.10 2.51
N LEU A 26 -4.87 0.87 1.25
CA LEU A 26 -4.46 1.77 0.16
C LEU A 26 -5.27 3.08 0.15
N CYS A 27 -6.40 3.12 0.86
CA CYS A 27 -7.27 4.30 0.98
C CYS A 27 -7.71 4.92 -0.37
N ALA A 28 -7.66 4.15 -1.45
CA ALA A 28 -8.09 4.53 -2.79
C ALA A 28 -8.91 3.39 -3.42
N SER A 29 -9.85 3.78 -4.28
CA SER A 29 -10.64 2.82 -5.08
C SER A 29 -10.39 2.97 -6.57
N ASP A 30 -9.99 4.16 -7.01
CA ASP A 30 -9.51 4.46 -8.36
C ASP A 30 -8.16 5.19 -8.23
N ALA A 31 -7.16 4.75 -8.99
CA ALA A 31 -5.84 5.35 -8.99
C ALA A 31 -5.81 6.71 -9.72
N ASN A 32 -6.74 6.95 -10.66
CA ASN A 32 -6.87 8.22 -11.39
C ASN A 32 -7.45 9.34 -10.51
N GLU A 33 -8.26 8.97 -9.51
CA GLU A 33 -8.82 9.91 -8.52
C GLU A 33 -7.91 10.12 -7.31
N SER A 34 -6.75 9.45 -7.26
CA SER A 34 -5.76 9.64 -6.20
C SER A 34 -5.27 11.10 -6.21
N PRO A 35 -5.41 11.86 -5.11
CA PRO A 35 -4.98 13.27 -5.04
C PRO A 35 -3.49 13.48 -5.33
N ARG A 36 -2.68 12.42 -5.17
CA ARG A 36 -1.23 12.42 -5.36
C ARG A 36 -0.79 11.59 -6.57
N GLY A 37 -1.75 11.06 -7.34
CA GLY A 37 -1.53 10.27 -8.54
C GLY A 37 -1.06 8.83 -8.30
N ILE A 38 -0.86 8.13 -9.41
CA ILE A 38 -0.47 6.71 -9.51
C ILE A 38 0.91 6.48 -8.91
N ASP A 39 1.89 7.34 -9.24
CA ASP A 39 3.28 7.18 -8.80
C ASP A 39 3.41 7.19 -7.27
N PHE A 40 2.61 7.99 -6.58
CA PHE A 40 2.57 8.01 -5.12
C PHE A 40 1.79 6.83 -4.52
N LEU A 41 0.68 6.45 -5.15
CA LEU A 41 -0.21 5.40 -4.67
C LEU A 41 0.50 4.03 -4.67
N PHE A 42 1.23 3.74 -5.74
CA PHE A 42 1.96 2.48 -5.92
C PHE A 42 3.46 2.62 -5.68
N ASP A 43 3.89 3.64 -4.91
CA ASP A 43 5.29 3.84 -4.60
C ASP A 43 5.90 2.59 -3.98
N LYS A 44 6.87 1.99 -4.70
CA LYS A 44 7.51 0.73 -4.33
C LYS A 44 8.18 0.80 -2.96
N HIS A 45 8.76 1.94 -2.58
CA HIS A 45 9.47 2.08 -1.33
C HIS A 45 8.48 2.06 -0.16
N ARG A 46 7.35 2.75 -0.32
CA ARG A 46 6.29 2.81 0.69
C ARG A 46 5.57 1.48 0.83
N LEU A 47 5.30 0.79 -0.27
CA LEU A 47 4.76 -0.58 -0.22
C LEU A 47 5.75 -1.52 0.51
N ASN A 48 7.03 -1.49 0.17
CA ASN A 48 8.04 -2.32 0.83
C ASN A 48 8.16 -2.01 2.33
N VAL A 49 8.17 -0.74 2.71
CA VAL A 49 8.17 -0.35 4.13
C VAL A 49 6.94 -0.93 4.81
N ALA A 50 5.74 -0.67 4.28
CA ALA A 50 4.48 -1.09 4.88
C ALA A 50 4.39 -2.61 5.08
N ILE A 51 4.73 -3.40 4.06
CA ILE A 51 4.67 -4.87 4.12
C ILE A 51 5.73 -5.43 5.07
N SER A 52 6.97 -4.91 5.03
CA SER A 52 8.06 -5.39 5.88
C SER A 52 7.92 -5.03 7.36
N ARG A 53 6.90 -4.25 7.75
CA ARG A 53 6.63 -3.95 9.17
C ARG A 53 5.94 -5.11 9.89
N ALA A 54 5.35 -6.05 9.15
CA ALA A 54 4.73 -7.24 9.73
C ALA A 54 5.80 -8.29 10.06
N GLN A 55 5.78 -8.77 11.30
CA GLN A 55 6.64 -9.87 11.73
C GLN A 55 6.04 -11.24 11.40
N THR A 56 4.71 -11.33 11.29
CA THR A 56 4.01 -12.59 11.05
C THR A 56 2.97 -12.49 9.94
N LEU A 57 2.12 -11.46 9.95
CA LEU A 57 1.05 -11.31 8.95
C LEU A 57 0.87 -9.87 8.50
N ALA A 58 0.91 -9.65 7.19
CA ALA A 58 0.50 -8.40 6.56
C ALA A 58 -0.88 -8.60 5.91
N ILE A 59 -1.85 -7.76 6.30
CA ILE A 59 -3.20 -7.74 5.72
C ILE A 59 -3.31 -6.50 4.85
N VAL A 60 -3.42 -6.70 3.53
CA VAL A 60 -3.58 -5.62 2.56
C VAL A 60 -5.05 -5.48 2.20
N VAL A 61 -5.59 -4.28 2.39
CA VAL A 61 -6.97 -3.92 2.06
C VAL A 61 -6.94 -2.90 0.92
N ALA A 62 -7.39 -3.34 -0.25
CA ALA A 62 -7.39 -2.55 -1.48
C ALA A 62 -8.62 -2.89 -2.33
N ASN A 63 -9.02 -1.96 -3.20
CA ASN A 63 -10.03 -2.23 -4.22
C ASN A 63 -9.38 -3.04 -5.36
N PRO A 64 -9.92 -4.19 -5.79
CA PRO A 64 -9.37 -4.98 -6.89
C PRO A 64 -9.21 -4.22 -8.21
N ALA A 65 -10.01 -3.16 -8.44
CA ALA A 65 -9.88 -2.30 -9.62
C ALA A 65 -8.50 -1.61 -9.70
N LEU A 66 -7.83 -1.38 -8.58
CA LEU A 66 -6.48 -0.80 -8.55
C LEU A 66 -5.45 -1.69 -9.27
N ALA A 67 -5.64 -3.00 -9.26
CA ALA A 67 -4.78 -3.95 -9.97
C ALA A 67 -4.89 -3.84 -11.50
N GLN A 68 -5.96 -3.19 -11.99
CA GLN A 68 -6.28 -2.97 -13.40
C GLN A 68 -6.10 -1.50 -13.79
N THR A 69 -5.31 -0.74 -13.03
CA THR A 69 -5.05 0.67 -13.32
C THR A 69 -4.44 0.85 -14.71
N SER A 70 -5.09 1.68 -15.53
CA SER A 70 -4.54 2.08 -16.83
C SER A 70 -3.36 3.04 -16.63
N VAL A 71 -2.26 2.79 -17.34
CA VAL A 71 -1.02 3.56 -17.22
C VAL A 71 -0.52 4.00 -18.59
N ASN A 72 0.15 5.15 -18.64
CA ASN A 72 0.61 5.75 -19.90
C ASN A 72 2.14 5.71 -20.05
N ARG A 73 2.85 5.14 -19.08
CA ARG A 73 4.31 5.01 -19.07
C ARG A 73 4.74 3.65 -18.54
N VAL A 74 5.88 3.17 -19.03
CA VAL A 74 6.45 1.88 -18.62
C VAL A 74 6.75 1.86 -17.13
N GLU A 75 7.25 2.97 -16.56
CA GLU A 75 7.58 3.02 -15.13
C GLU A 75 6.33 2.85 -14.26
N GLN A 76 5.18 3.37 -14.68
CA GLN A 76 3.92 3.18 -13.95
C GLN A 76 3.42 1.74 -14.05
N MET A 77 3.65 1.07 -15.18
CA MET A 77 3.35 -0.36 -15.33
C MET A 77 4.17 -1.21 -14.34
N GLU A 78 5.44 -0.87 -14.13
CA GLU A 78 6.28 -1.53 -13.12
C GLU A 78 5.71 -1.35 -11.70
N LEU A 79 5.25 -0.14 -11.35
CA LEU A 79 4.65 0.13 -10.04
C LEU A 79 3.35 -0.67 -9.82
N VAL A 80 2.47 -0.72 -10.83
CA VAL A 80 1.24 -1.52 -10.76
C VAL A 80 1.56 -3.01 -10.67
N ASN A 81 2.59 -3.50 -11.38
CA ASN A 81 3.02 -4.89 -11.30
C ASN A 81 3.54 -5.26 -9.90
N VAL A 82 4.27 -4.36 -9.24
CA VAL A 82 4.69 -4.56 -7.84
C VAL A 82 3.48 -4.70 -6.93
N PHE A 83 2.48 -3.84 -7.08
CA PHE A 83 1.23 -3.96 -6.33
C PHE A 83 0.51 -5.28 -6.62
N ASN A 84 0.43 -5.69 -7.89
CA ASN A 84 -0.20 -6.94 -8.31
C ASN A 84 0.45 -8.15 -7.66
N ALA A 85 1.79 -8.20 -7.58
CA ALA A 85 2.51 -9.28 -6.91
C ALA A 85 2.22 -9.40 -5.40
N LEU A 86 1.60 -8.38 -4.79
CA LEU A 86 1.21 -8.40 -3.37
C LEU A 86 -0.24 -8.84 -3.15
N VAL A 87 -1.12 -8.68 -4.14
CA VAL A 87 -2.57 -8.86 -3.98
C VAL A 87 -3.20 -9.91 -4.89
N MET A 88 -2.47 -10.41 -5.89
CA MET A 88 -2.87 -11.49 -6.80
C MET A 88 -1.86 -12.63 -6.75
#